data_AF-A0A942B352-F1
#
_entry.id   AF-A0A942B352-F1
#
_cell.length_a   1.000
_cell.length_b   1.000
_cell.length_c   1.000
_cell.angle_alpha   90.00
_cell.angle_beta   90.00
_cell.angle_gamma   90.00
#
_symmetry.space_group_name_H-M   'P 1'
#
loop_
_entity.id
_entity.type
_entity.pdbx_description
1 polymer ?
#
loop_
_entity_poly.entity_id
_entity_poly.type
_entity_poly.pdbx_seq_one_letter_code
_entity_poly.pdbx_strand_id
1 'polypeptide(L)'
;MEAHQDTDGRHDHELVPVEALHSGDPITDVNGGGQHYIVLEATMLGDTCVVLELESKANDQLRVIEKSFPAGYEVGRSPRSP
;
A
#
# COMPACT_ATOMS: atom_id res chain seq x y z
N MET A 1 12.10 -15.59 -34.74
CA MET A 1 12.51 -15.61 -33.33
C MET A 1 11.24 -15.64 -32.51
N GLU A 2 10.76 -16.84 -32.20
CA GLU A 2 9.71 -17.04 -31.19
C GLU A 2 10.40 -17.18 -29.82
N ALA A 3 9.83 -16.54 -28.80
CA ALA A 3 9.09 -17.23 -27.74
C ALA A 3 9.04 -16.38 -26.46
N HIS A 4 7.81 -16.27 -25.95
CA HIS A 4 7.42 -16.15 -24.54
C HIS A 4 8.15 -15.11 -23.68
N GLN A 5 7.57 -13.91 -23.62
CA GLN A 5 7.55 -13.19 -22.36
C GLN A 5 6.51 -13.88 -21.47
N ASP A 6 6.97 -14.89 -20.73
CA ASP A 6 6.31 -15.31 -19.51
C ASP A 6 6.24 -14.09 -18.59
N THR A 7 5.11 -13.37 -18.61
CA THR A 7 4.75 -12.44 -17.56
C THR A 7 4.46 -13.28 -16.33
N ASP A 8 5.53 -13.59 -15.60
CA ASP A 8 5.55 -14.12 -14.24
C ASP A 8 4.41 -13.48 -13.45
N GLY A 9 3.60 -14.32 -12.80
CA GLY A 9 2.37 -13.96 -12.10
C GLY A 9 2.61 -13.10 -10.86
N ARG A 10 3.15 -11.89 -11.04
CA ARG A 10 3.00 -10.78 -10.11
C ARG A 10 1.52 -10.43 -10.17
N HIS A 11 0.80 -10.72 -9.10
CA HIS A 11 -0.52 -10.13 -8.89
C HIS A 11 -0.34 -8.61 -9.10
N ASP A 12 -0.96 -8.10 -10.17
CA ASP A 12 -0.84 -6.73 -10.67
C ASP A 12 -1.47 -5.79 -9.65
N HIS A 13 -0.73 -5.48 -8.59
CA HIS A 13 -1.12 -4.46 -7.64
C HIS A 13 -0.96 -3.13 -8.36
N GLU A 14 -2.08 -2.47 -8.67
CA GLU A 14 -2.09 -1.10 -9.19
C GLU A 14 -1.26 -0.23 -8.23
N LEU A 15 -0.16 0.34 -8.73
CA LEU A 15 0.65 1.26 -7.94
C LEU A 15 -0.09 2.59 -7.83
N VAL A 16 -0.31 3.03 -6.60
CA VAL A 16 -1.01 4.27 -6.29
C VAL A 16 -0.15 5.14 -5.37
N PRO A 17 -0.11 6.46 -5.58
CA PRO A 17 0.57 7.38 -4.68
C PRO A 17 -0.17 7.47 -3.34
N VAL A 18 0.58 7.65 -2.25
CA VAL A 18 0.04 7.70 -0.88
C VAL A 18 -1.00 8.82 -0.66
N GLU A 19 -0.93 9.90 -1.43
CA GLU A 19 -1.89 11.03 -1.42
C GLU A 19 -3.26 10.67 -1.97
N ALA A 20 -3.35 9.61 -2.78
CA ALA A 20 -4.60 9.15 -3.38
C ALA A 20 -5.35 8.14 -2.49
N LEU A 21 -4.77 7.77 -1.34
CA LEU A 21 -5.33 6.78 -0.44
C LEU A 21 -6.43 7.35 0.44
N HIS A 22 -7.44 6.54 0.68
CA HIS A 22 -8.56 6.88 1.54
C HIS A 22 -8.75 5.80 2.62
N SER A 23 -9.43 6.17 3.70
CA SER A 23 -9.83 5.22 4.73
C SER A 23 -10.57 4.02 4.13
N GLY A 24 -10.20 2.82 4.55
CA GLY A 24 -10.68 1.53 4.06
C GLY A 24 -9.92 0.96 2.87
N ASP A 25 -8.95 1.68 2.29
CA ASP A 25 -8.16 1.14 1.18
C ASP A 25 -7.17 0.07 1.66
N PRO A 26 -7.23 -1.16 1.09
CA PRO A 26 -6.22 -2.17 1.36
C PRO A 26 -4.99 -1.92 0.49
N ILE A 27 -3.83 -1.86 1.11
CA ILE A 27 -2.55 -1.55 0.44
C ILE A 27 -1.47 -2.57 0.80
N THR A 28 -0.47 -2.64 -0.06
CA THR A 28 0.76 -3.41 0.11
C THR A 28 1.93 -2.45 -0.01
N ASP A 29 2.77 -2.39 1.02
CA ASP A 29 4.02 -1.64 0.99
C ASP A 29 5.06 -2.44 0.18
N VAL A 30 4.95 -2.36 -1.15
CA VAL A 30 5.79 -3.10 -2.11
C VAL A 30 7.28 -2.75 -2.00
N ASN A 31 7.57 -1.54 -1.54
CA ASN A 31 8.91 -1.00 -1.36
C ASN A 31 9.45 -1.27 0.07
N GLY A 32 8.57 -1.42 1.06
CA GLY A 32 8.89 -1.77 2.46
C GLY A 32 8.77 -3.25 2.81
N GLY A 33 8.95 -4.15 1.84
CA GLY A 33 9.02 -5.60 2.07
C GLY A 33 7.70 -6.35 1.98
N GLY A 34 6.70 -5.78 1.31
CA GLY A 34 5.44 -6.48 0.97
C GLY A 34 4.45 -6.58 2.12
N GLN A 35 4.54 -5.69 3.11
CA GLN A 35 3.60 -5.71 4.23
C GLN A 35 2.21 -5.20 3.80
N HIS A 36 1.16 -5.86 4.26
CA HIS A 36 -0.23 -5.52 3.95
C HIS A 36 -0.87 -4.70 5.07
N TYR A 37 -1.61 -3.67 4.68
CA TYR A 37 -2.29 -2.77 5.59
C TYR A 37 -3.69 -2.42 5.09
N ILE A 38 -4.56 -1.99 6.00
CA ILE A 38 -5.78 -1.24 5.66
C ILE A 38 -5.56 0.20 6.11
N VAL A 39 -5.77 1.16 5.22
CA VAL A 39 -5.69 2.58 5.57
C VAL A 39 -6.85 2.93 6.50
N LEU A 40 -6.56 3.49 7.67
CA LEU A 40 -7.56 3.99 8.61
C LEU A 40 -7.76 5.49 8.43
N GLU A 41 -6.67 6.23 8.29
CA GLU A 41 -6.65 7.67 8.05
C GLU A 41 -5.45 8.05 7.18
N ALA A 42 -5.59 9.11 6.38
CA ALA A 42 -4.51 9.69 5.58
C ALA A 42 -4.49 11.21 5.79
N THR A 43 -3.37 11.72 6.28
CA THR A 43 -3.17 13.15 6.57
C THR A 43 -1.98 13.68 5.81
N MET A 44 -2.21 14.68 4.95
CA MET A 44 -1.15 15.44 4.30
C MET A 44 -0.51 16.41 5.30
N LEU A 45 0.78 16.27 5.56
CA LEU A 45 1.58 17.19 6.36
C LEU A 45 2.35 18.13 5.43
N GLY A 46 1.67 19.18 4.98
CA GLY A 46 2.15 20.07 3.92
C GLY A 46 2.18 19.37 2.56
N ASP A 47 3.07 19.80 1.66
CA ASP A 47 3.14 19.30 0.28
C ASP A 47 4.16 18.16 0.09
N THR A 48 4.83 17.73 1.16
CA THR A 48 6.01 16.84 1.06
C THR A 48 5.88 15.51 1.77
N CYS A 49 4.84 15.33 2.59
CA CYS A 49 4.73 14.18 3.48
C CYS A 49 3.26 13.80 3.68
N VAL A 50 2.98 12.49 3.64
CA VAL A 50 1.70 11.91 4.00
C VAL A 50 1.90 11.02 5.22
N VAL A 51 1.12 11.25 6.26
CA VAL A 51 1.04 10.38 7.43
C VAL A 51 -0.19 9.48 7.27
N LEU A 52 0.02 8.17 7.31
CA LEU A 52 -1.04 7.17 7.28
C LEU A 52 -1.18 6.51 8.64
N GLU A 53 -2.41 6.47 9.14
CA GLU A 53 -2.80 5.50 10.17
C GLU A 53 -3.21 4.21 9.46
N LEU A 54 -2.63 3.10 9.88
CA LEU A 54 -2.72 1.81 9.21
C LEU A 54 -3.13 0.72 10.20
N GLU A 55 -4.12 -0.08 9.83
CA GLU A 55 -4.38 -1.36 10.44
C GLU A 55 -3.44 -2.41 9.85
N SER A 56 -2.62 -3.00 10.71
CA SER A 56 -1.70 -4.09 10.38
C SER A 56 -2.15 -5.36 11.07
N LYS A 57 -2.28 -6.45 10.31
CA LYS A 57 -2.46 -7.80 10.89
C LYS A 57 -1.13 -8.55 10.84
N ALA A 58 -0.45 -8.61 11.98
CA ALA A 58 0.82 -9.31 12.12
C ALA A 58 0.76 -10.27 13.32
N ASN A 59 1.19 -11.52 13.13
CA ASN A 59 1.16 -12.57 14.16
C ASN A 59 -0.23 -12.77 14.76
N ASP A 60 -1.27 -12.85 13.91
CA ASP A 60 -2.68 -13.00 14.32
C ASP A 60 -3.22 -11.89 15.24
N GLN A 61 -2.50 -10.78 15.37
CA GLN A 61 -2.91 -9.62 16.13
C GLN A 61 -3.15 -8.44 15.20
N LEU A 62 -4.30 -7.80 15.39
CA LEU A 62 -4.59 -6.49 14.82
C LEU A 62 -3.85 -5.42 15.62
N ARG A 63 -3.19 -4.52 14.90
CA ARG A 63 -2.47 -3.38 15.46
C ARG A 63 -2.74 -2.15 14.62
N VAL A 64 -2.89 -1.01 15.27
CA VAL A 64 -2.87 0.29 14.61
C VAL A 64 -1.45 0.83 14.68
N ILE A 65 -0.91 1.22 13.54
CA ILE A 65 0.41 1.85 13.43
C ILE A 65 0.29 3.15 12.64
N GLU A 66 1.12 4.12 12.99
CA GLU A 66 1.28 5.34 12.20
C GLU A 66 2.59 5.24 11.40
N LYS A 67 2.55 5.60 10.11
CA LYS A 67 3.73 5.68 9.24
C LYS A 67 3.69 6.95 8.41
N SER A 68 4.84 7.60 8.28
CA SER A 68 5.03 8.75 7.39
C SER A 68 5.71 8.31 6.09
N PHE A 69 5.21 8.81 4.98
CA PHE A 69 5.72 8.56 3.63
C PHE A 69 6.03 9.89 2.95
N PRO A 70 7.08 9.97 2.13
CA PRO A 70 7.29 11.14 1.28
C PRO A 70 6.16 11.25 0.25
N ALA A 71 5.83 12.48 -0.13
CA ALA A 71 4.90 12.72 -1.23
C ALA A 71 5.38 12.01 -2.52
N GLY A 72 4.45 11.42 -3.27
CA GLY A 72 4.71 10.62 -4.47
C GLY A 72 5.23 9.21 -4.19
N TYR A 73 5.31 8.78 -2.93
CA TYR A 73 5.62 7.38 -2.61
C TYR A 73 4.49 6.48 -3.10
N GLU A 74 4.84 5.41 -3.83
CA GLU A 74 3.87 4.49 -4.39
C GLU A 74 3.74 3.22 -3.54
N VAL A 75 2.50 2.81 -3.31
CA VAL A 75 2.12 1.53 -2.69
C VAL A 75 1.27 0.72 -3.66
N GLY A 76 1.27 -0.60 -3.52
CA GLY A 76 0.39 -1.45 -4.31
C GLY A 76 -1.01 -1.44 -3.71
N ARG A 77 -2.05 -1.16 -4.51
CA ARG A 77 -3.44 -1.36 -4.07
C ARG A 77 -3.75 -2.85 -4.11
N SER A 78 -4.24 -3.40 -3.01
CA SER A 78 -4.68 -4.79 -2.97
C SER A 78 -6.13 -4.90 -3.46
N PRO A 79 -6.51 -5.98 -4.16
CA PRO A 79 -7.92 -6.27 -4.38
C PRO A 79 -8.61 -6.36 -3.01
N ARG A 80 -9.76 -5.69 -2.85
CA ARG A 80 -10.59 -5.91 -1.66
C ARG A 80 -10.97 -7.39 -1.66
N SER A 81 -10.49 -8.16 -0.69
CA SER A 81 -10.95 -9.54 -0.53
C SER A 81 -12.47 -9.50 -0.32
N PRO A 82 -13.26 -10.31 -1.03
CA PRO A 82 -14.70 -10.43 -0.83
C PRO A 82 -15.04 -10.96 0.57
#